data_AF-A0AAV0LPB1-F1
#
_entry.id   AF-A0AAV0LPB1-F1
#
_cell.length_a   1.000
_cell.length_b   1.000
_cell.length_c   1.000
_cell.angle_alpha   90.00
_cell.angle_beta   90.00
_cell.angle_gamma   90.00
#
_symmetry.space_group_name_H-M   'P 1'
#
loop_
_entity.id
_entity.type
_entity.pdbx_description
1 polymer ?
#
loop_
_entity_poly.entity_id
_entity_poly.type
_entity_poly.pdbx_seq_one_letter_code
_entity_poly.pdbx_strand_id
1 'polypeptide(L)'
;MDHVAAASQAALQQQAQERMKRKLDEVNSTIQAQLHPVTDHINFTLQQAYFKCAYECFDRKRKQEEIASCIENCSVPERMRRSFMVCQDKYEAAMLQTAGPDAMNTLESCVDGAVKDNASLIPHIVRKLKTSI
;
A
#
# COMPACT_ATOMS: atom_id res chain seq x y z
N MET A 1 21.22 -27.99 18.12
CA MET A 1 20.12 -28.19 17.14
C MET A 1 19.39 -26.88 16.85
N ASP A 2 19.64 -25.81 17.60
CA ASP A 2 18.90 -24.55 17.55
C ASP A 2 19.29 -23.61 16.39
N HIS A 3 20.56 -23.61 15.96
CA HIS A 3 21.01 -22.81 14.82
C HIS A 3 20.42 -23.25 13.48
N VAL A 4 20.12 -24.55 13.33
CA VAL A 4 19.51 -25.11 12.12
C VAL A 4 18.04 -24.71 12.03
N ALA A 5 17.31 -24.69 13.15
CA ALA A 5 15.93 -24.23 13.21
C ALA A 5 15.79 -22.72 12.92
N ALA A 6 16.67 -21.89 13.49
CA ALA A 6 16.69 -20.45 13.22
C ALA A 6 17.05 -20.11 11.77
N ALA A 7 18.03 -20.81 11.18
CA ALA A 7 18.38 -20.62 9.77
C ALA A 7 17.24 -21.05 8.83
N SER A 8 16.52 -22.11 9.18
CA SER A 8 15.36 -22.59 8.42
C SER A 8 14.19 -21.60 8.45
N GLN A 9 13.94 -20.96 9.60
CA GLN A 9 12.92 -19.91 9.73
C GLN A 9 13.29 -18.63 8.95
N ALA A 10 14.56 -18.21 9.00
CA ALA A 10 15.04 -17.07 8.23
C ALA A 10 14.90 -17.30 6.72
N ALA A 11 15.19 -18.51 6.24
CA ALA A 11 15.01 -18.87 4.83
C ALA A 11 13.53 -18.83 4.40
N LEU A 12 12.60 -19.30 5.24
CA LEU A 12 11.16 -19.22 4.97
C LEU A 12 10.66 -17.76 4.92
N GLN A 13 11.15 -16.90 5.82
CA GLN A 13 10.85 -15.47 5.79
C GLN A 13 11.39 -14.79 4.54
N GLN A 14 12.64 -15.06 4.16
CA GLN A 14 13.21 -14.51 2.92
C GLN A 14 12.41 -14.94 1.70
N GLN A 15 12.02 -16.22 1.62
CA GLN A 15 11.21 -16.72 0.53
C GLN A 15 9.83 -16.05 0.47
N ALA A 16 9.17 -15.83 1.62
CA ALA A 16 7.90 -15.11 1.69
C ALA A 16 8.04 -13.65 1.23
N GLN A 17 9.11 -12.97 1.64
CA GLN A 17 9.41 -11.60 1.24
C GLN A 17 9.66 -11.50 -0.28
N GLU A 18 10.40 -12.46 -0.86
CA GLU A 18 10.62 -12.52 -2.31
C GLU A 18 9.32 -12.74 -3.08
N ARG A 19 8.42 -13.60 -2.58
CA ARG A 19 7.09 -13.79 -3.18
C ARG A 19 6.28 -12.50 -3.19
N MET A 20 6.21 -11.79 -2.05
CA MET A 20 5.52 -10.50 -1.97
C MET A 20 6.12 -9.47 -2.94
N LYS A 21 7.45 -9.42 -3.05
CA LYS A 21 8.12 -8.50 -3.98
C LYS A 21 7.73 -8.76 -5.44
N ARG A 22 7.76 -10.02 -5.88
CA ARG A 22 7.37 -10.39 -7.25
C ARG A 22 5.91 -10.01 -7.55
N LYS A 23 5.01 -10.22 -6.59
CA LYS A 23 3.60 -9.82 -6.73
C LYS A 23 3.44 -8.31 -6.84
N LEU A 24 4.18 -7.56 -6.02
CA LEU A 24 4.17 -6.10 -6.10
C LEU A 24 4.61 -5.60 -7.49
N ASP A 25 5.64 -6.23 -8.06
CA ASP A 25 6.13 -5.88 -9.40
C ASP A 25 5.09 -6.19 -10.49
N GLU A 26 4.41 -7.35 -10.42
CA GLU A 26 3.33 -7.73 -11.36
C GLU A 26 2.16 -6.75 -11.32
N VAL A 27 1.74 -6.39 -10.11
CA VAL A 27 0.66 -5.43 -9.87
C VAL A 27 1.06 -4.06 -10.40
N ASN A 28 2.27 -3.60 -10.08
CA ASN A 28 2.76 -2.30 -10.55
C ASN A 28 2.80 -2.23 -12.08
N SER A 29 3.29 -3.28 -12.75
CA SER A 29 3.29 -3.37 -14.21
C SER A 29 1.87 -3.30 -14.79
N THR A 30 0.92 -4.02 -14.19
CA THR A 30 -0.49 -4.03 -14.63
C THR A 30 -1.13 -2.65 -14.45
N ILE A 31 -0.90 -2.01 -13.31
CA ILE A 31 -1.39 -0.66 -13.01
C ILE A 31 -0.83 0.33 -14.02
N GLN A 32 0.49 0.32 -14.25
CA GLN A 32 1.14 1.23 -15.19
C GLN A 32 0.55 1.08 -16.61
N ALA A 33 0.37 -0.15 -17.09
CA ALA A 33 -0.23 -0.39 -18.40
C ALA A 33 -1.67 0.16 -18.51
N GLN A 34 -2.48 0.02 -17.45
CA GLN A 34 -3.86 0.49 -17.43
C GLN A 34 -3.99 2.01 -17.26
N LEU A 35 -3.09 2.62 -16.48
CA LEU A 35 -3.12 4.04 -16.17
C LEU A 35 -2.43 4.89 -17.23
N HIS A 36 -1.52 4.33 -18.03
CA HIS A 36 -0.77 5.03 -19.07
C HIS A 36 -1.62 6.03 -19.90
N PRO A 37 -2.84 5.69 -20.35
CA PRO A 37 -3.66 6.60 -21.17
C PRO A 37 -4.19 7.84 -20.43
N VAL A 38 -4.13 7.87 -19.10
CA VAL A 38 -4.63 8.97 -18.25
C VAL A 38 -3.56 9.48 -17.27
N THR A 39 -2.31 9.05 -17.45
CA THR A 39 -1.21 9.35 -16.52
C THR A 39 -1.04 10.84 -16.26
N ASP A 40 -1.13 11.70 -17.28
CA ASP A 40 -0.96 13.14 -17.11
C ASP A 40 -2.09 13.76 -16.28
N HIS A 41 -3.33 13.34 -16.53
CA HIS A 41 -4.48 13.81 -15.75
C HIS A 41 -4.41 13.31 -14.31
N ILE A 42 -3.98 12.05 -14.09
CA ILE A 42 -3.72 11.51 -12.76
C ILE A 42 -2.64 12.33 -12.04
N ASN A 43 -1.51 12.60 -12.70
CA ASN A 43 -0.43 13.41 -12.13
C ASN A 43 -0.91 14.80 -11.74
N PHE A 44 -1.67 15.46 -12.63
CA PHE A 44 -2.25 16.77 -12.35
C PHE A 44 -3.21 16.73 -11.16
N THR A 45 -4.15 15.77 -11.13
CA THR A 45 -5.10 15.62 -10.02
C THR A 45 -4.41 15.26 -8.70
N LEU A 46 -3.38 14.40 -8.72
CA LEU A 46 -2.60 14.04 -7.55
C LEU A 46 -1.82 15.24 -7.00
N GLN A 47 -1.18 16.02 -7.87
CA GLN A 47 -0.51 17.27 -7.46
C GLN A 47 -1.51 18.25 -6.84
N GLN A 48 -2.68 18.44 -7.46
CA GLN A 48 -3.73 19.30 -6.93
C GLN A 48 -4.22 18.85 -5.54
N ALA A 49 -4.47 17.55 -5.37
CA ALA A 49 -4.89 16.98 -4.09
C ALA A 49 -3.80 17.12 -3.01
N TYR A 50 -2.53 16.88 -3.38
CA TYR A 50 -1.38 17.07 -2.50
C TYR A 50 -1.29 18.51 -2.00
N PHE A 51 -1.36 19.50 -2.91
CA PHE A 51 -1.29 20.91 -2.52
C PHE A 51 -2.46 21.33 -1.64
N LYS A 52 -3.67 20.83 -1.92
CA LYS A 52 -4.83 21.08 -1.07
C LYS A 52 -4.63 20.52 0.35
N CYS A 53 -4.19 19.27 0.47
CA CYS A 53 -3.90 18.65 1.77
C CYS A 53 -2.77 19.38 2.50
N ALA A 54 -1.67 19.69 1.81
CA ALA A 54 -0.54 20.40 2.40
C ALA A 54 -0.96 21.78 2.93
N TYR A 55 -1.82 22.49 2.20
CA TYR A 55 -2.41 23.75 2.66
C TYR A 55 -3.22 23.58 3.96
N GLU A 56 -4.01 22.52 4.08
CA GLU A 56 -4.77 22.21 5.31
C GLU A 56 -3.85 21.84 6.49
N CYS A 57 -2.65 21.32 6.23
CA CYS A 57 -1.63 21.07 7.25
C CYS A 57 -0.94 22.35 7.78
N PHE A 58 -0.95 23.44 7.00
CA PHE A 58 -0.34 24.70 7.40
C PHE A 58 -1.22 25.47 8.41
N ASP A 59 -1.05 25.13 9.68
CA ASP A 59 -1.64 25.84 10.82
C ASP A 59 -0.58 26.67 11.55
N ARG A 60 -0.82 27.98 11.69
CA ARG A 60 0.09 28.92 12.38
C ARG A 60 0.34 28.58 13.85
N LYS A 61 -0.49 27.73 14.46
CA LYS A 61 -0.35 27.28 15.85
C LYS A 61 0.55 26.05 15.99
N ARG A 62 0.88 25.36 14.90
CA ARG A 62 1.69 24.12 14.90
C ARG A 62 3.17 24.43 14.72
N LYS A 63 4.01 23.57 15.31
CA LYS A 63 5.45 23.58 15.08
C LYS A 63 5.79 22.98 13.72
N GLN A 64 6.97 23.31 13.21
CA GLN A 64 7.47 22.81 11.92
C GLN A 64 7.44 21.27 11.83
N GLU A 65 7.80 20.56 12.91
CA GLU A 65 7.78 19.10 12.97
C GLU A 65 6.36 18.54 12.80
N GLU A 66 5.37 19.17 13.42
CA GLU A 66 3.96 18.76 13.33
C GLU A 66 3.39 19.02 11.93
N ILE A 67 3.82 20.11 11.29
CA ILE A 67 3.46 20.43 9.91
C ILE A 67 4.11 19.42 8.95
N ALA A 68 5.39 19.11 9.13
CA ALA A 68 6.11 18.13 8.31
C ALA A 68 5.47 16.74 8.40
N SER A 69 5.22 16.25 9.63
CA SER A 69 4.54 14.97 9.85
C SER A 69 3.13 14.95 9.27
N CYS A 70 2.40 16.07 9.28
CA CYS A 70 1.10 16.17 8.62
C CYS A 70 1.22 16.01 7.10
N ILE A 71 2.16 16.74 6.46
CA ILE A 71 2.36 16.73 5.00
C ILE A 71 2.80 15.36 4.49
N GLU A 72 3.60 14.62 5.25
CA GLU A 72 4.00 13.24 4.90
C GLU A 72 2.78 12.35 4.59
N ASN A 73 1.65 12.60 5.25
CA ASN A 73 0.42 11.84 5.05
C ASN A 73 -0.37 12.24 3.79
N CYS A 74 -0.07 13.38 3.16
CA CYS A 74 -0.80 13.88 1.98
C CYS A 74 -0.55 13.05 0.72
N SER A 75 0.53 12.27 0.68
CA SER A 75 0.93 11.46 -0.47
C SER A 75 0.30 10.05 -0.47
N VAL A 76 -0.29 9.62 0.65
CA VAL A 76 -0.85 8.28 0.81
C VAL A 76 -2.37 8.33 0.66
N PRO A 77 -2.96 7.69 -0.36
CA PRO A 77 -4.40 7.62 -0.50
C PRO A 77 -5.06 6.99 0.74
N GLU A 78 -6.09 7.65 1.29
CA GLU A 78 -6.82 7.21 2.49
C GLU A 78 -7.29 5.75 2.40
N ARG A 79 -7.74 5.33 1.22
CA ARG A 79 -8.15 3.94 0.97
C ARG A 79 -6.99 2.96 1.18
N MET A 80 -5.78 3.31 0.72
CA MET A 80 -4.60 2.48 0.86
C MET A 80 -4.14 2.43 2.32
N ARG A 81 -4.21 3.54 3.08
CA ARG A 81 -3.99 3.53 4.54
C ARG A 81 -4.91 2.54 5.24
N ARG A 82 -6.21 2.57 4.94
CA ARG A 82 -7.20 1.66 5.55
C ARG A 82 -6.89 0.20 5.23
N SER A 83 -6.59 -0.12 3.97
CA SER A 83 -6.20 -1.48 3.59
C SER A 83 -4.94 -1.95 4.33
N PHE A 84 -3.94 -1.07 4.49
CA PHE A 84 -2.72 -1.40 5.24
C PHE A 84 -3.00 -1.67 6.71
N MET A 85 -3.77 -0.81 7.39
CA MET A 85 -4.15 -1.03 8.80
C MET A 85 -4.91 -2.35 8.99
N VAL A 86 -5.86 -2.68 8.11
CA VAL A 86 -6.59 -3.95 8.19
C VAL A 86 -5.66 -5.16 8.03
N CYS A 87 -4.69 -5.09 7.12
CA CYS A 87 -3.74 -6.19 6.95
C CYS A 87 -2.74 -6.30 8.11
N GLN A 88 -2.34 -5.17 8.68
CA GLN A 88 -1.54 -5.13 9.90
C GLN A 88 -2.29 -5.77 11.08
N ASP A 89 -3.54 -5.36 11.34
CA ASP A 89 -4.36 -5.92 12.43
C ASP A 89 -4.52 -7.44 12.29
N LYS A 90 -4.74 -7.93 11.06
CA LYS A 90 -4.84 -9.37 10.77
C LYS A 90 -3.52 -10.11 11.00
N TYR A 91 -2.40 -9.51 10.64
CA TYR A 91 -1.08 -10.08 10.86
C TYR A 91 -0.78 -10.18 12.36
N GLU A 92 -0.99 -9.10 13.11
CA GLU A 92 -0.77 -9.06 14.55
C GLU A 92 -1.67 -10.09 15.28
N ALA A 93 -2.94 -10.22 14.86
CA ALA A 93 -3.83 -11.25 15.38
C ALA A 93 -3.36 -12.68 15.08
N ALA A 94 -2.79 -12.93 13.89
CA ALA A 94 -2.28 -14.24 13.50
C ALA A 94 -0.98 -14.60 14.24
N MET A 95 -0.13 -13.62 14.53
CA MET A 95 1.10 -13.79 15.33
C MET A 95 0.81 -14.22 16.78
N LEU A 96 -0.33 -13.80 17.35
CA LEU A 96 -0.76 -14.22 18.69
C LEU A 96 -1.30 -15.67 18.73
N GLN A 97 -1.71 -16.22 17.58
CA GLN A 97 -2.41 -17.50 17.50
C GLN A 97 -1.58 -18.62 16.87
N THR A 98 -0.58 -18.31 16.05
CA THR A 98 0.14 -19.28 15.20
C THR A 98 1.64 -18.99 15.12
N ALA A 99 2.44 -19.98 14.66
CA ALA A 99 3.87 -19.77 14.40
C ALA A 99 4.07 -18.74 13.26
N GLY A 100 5.19 -17.99 13.32
CA GLY A 100 5.49 -16.89 12.39
C GLY A 100 5.27 -17.14 10.88
N PRO A 101 5.51 -18.36 10.32
CA PRO A 101 5.23 -18.64 8.91
C PRO A 101 3.76 -18.51 8.50
N ASP A 102 2.81 -18.93 9.36
CA ASP A 102 1.38 -18.88 9.06
C ASP A 102 0.81 -17.46 9.18
N ALA A 103 1.38 -16.64 10.08
CA ALA A 103 1.08 -15.23 10.17
C ALA A 103 1.52 -14.47 8.90
N MET A 104 2.69 -14.80 8.33
CA MET A 104 3.14 -14.25 7.04
C MET A 104 2.21 -14.61 5.89
N ASN A 105 1.72 -15.85 5.84
CA ASN A 105 0.74 -16.27 4.83
C ASN A 105 -0.58 -15.50 4.95
N THR A 106 -1.01 -15.19 6.19
CA THR A 106 -2.19 -14.38 6.46
C THR A 106 -2.02 -12.94 5.95
N LEU A 107 -0.84 -12.35 6.18
CA LEU A 107 -0.50 -11.03 5.65
C LEU A 107 -0.49 -11.04 4.13
N GLU A 108 0.13 -12.05 3.50
CA GLU A 108 0.18 -12.21 2.04
C GLU A 108 -1.22 -12.28 1.44
N SER A 109 -2.09 -13.13 1.99
CA SER A 109 -3.49 -13.27 1.54
C SER A 109 -4.28 -11.98 1.70
N CYS A 110 -4.05 -11.22 2.79
CA CYS A 110 -4.70 -9.92 2.98
C CYS A 110 -4.27 -8.89 1.94
N VAL A 111 -2.95 -8.78 1.71
CA VAL A 111 -2.39 -7.85 0.72
C VAL A 111 -2.88 -8.22 -0.67
N ASP A 112 -2.90 -9.51 -1.03
CA ASP A 112 -3.43 -9.99 -2.30
C ASP A 112 -4.89 -9.62 -2.52
N GLY A 113 -5.73 -9.82 -1.49
CA GLY A 113 -7.14 -9.42 -1.52
C GLY A 113 -7.29 -7.91 -1.75
N ALA A 114 -6.58 -7.10 -0.96
CA ALA A 114 -6.62 -5.64 -1.08
C ALA A 114 -6.12 -5.15 -2.45
N VAL A 115 -5.07 -5.76 -2.98
CA VAL A 115 -4.54 -5.48 -4.32
C VAL A 115 -5.58 -5.82 -5.38
N LYS A 116 -6.16 -7.02 -5.34
CA LYS A 116 -7.16 -7.47 -6.31
C LYS A 116 -8.40 -6.58 -6.30
N ASP A 117 -8.89 -6.22 -5.13
CA ASP A 117 -10.05 -5.35 -4.97
C ASP A 117 -9.78 -3.97 -5.58
N ASN A 118 -8.61 -3.40 -5.30
CA ASN A 118 -8.24 -2.10 -5.87
C ASN A 118 -7.98 -2.19 -7.38
N ALA A 119 -7.29 -3.24 -7.87
CA ALA A 119 -7.02 -3.45 -9.28
C ALA A 119 -8.31 -3.60 -10.11
N SER A 120 -9.33 -4.28 -9.57
CA SER A 120 -10.63 -4.43 -10.23
C SER A 120 -11.36 -3.11 -10.49
N LEU A 121 -11.05 -2.07 -9.71
CA LEU A 121 -11.68 -0.75 -9.82
C LEU A 121 -10.96 0.16 -10.82
N ILE A 122 -9.69 -0.12 -11.14
CA ILE A 122 -8.88 0.71 -12.03
C ILE A 122 -9.55 0.95 -13.39
N PRO A 123 -10.09 -0.07 -14.09
CA PRO A 123 -10.75 0.15 -15.38
C PRO A 123 -11.95 1.09 -15.28
N HIS A 124 -12.71 1.04 -14.18
CA HIS A 124 -13.86 1.92 -13.95
C HIS A 124 -13.42 3.35 -13.69
N ILE A 125 -12.36 3.54 -12.90
CA ILE A 125 -11.79 4.85 -12.61
C ILE A 125 -11.20 5.46 -13.88
N VAL A 126 -10.39 4.72 -14.63
CA VAL A 126 -9.82 5.16 -15.92
C VAL A 126 -10.92 5.57 -16.88
N ARG A 127 -12.02 4.80 -16.98
CA ARG A 127 -13.17 5.16 -17.82
C ARG A 127 -13.79 6.50 -17.39
N LYS A 128 -14.00 6.71 -16.09
CA LYS A 128 -14.53 7.98 -15.56
C LYS A 128 -13.58 9.15 -15.81
N LEU A 129 -12.27 8.96 -15.66
CA LEU A 129 -11.29 10.00 -15.93
C LEU A 129 -11.25 10.34 -17.42
N LYS A 130 -11.29 9.34 -18.31
CA LYS A 130 -11.38 9.56 -19.75
C LYS A 130 -12.60 10.38 -20.17
N THR A 131 -13.73 10.25 -19.46
CA THR A 131 -14.93 11.06 -19.74
C THR A 131 -14.89 12.47 -19.17
N SER A 132 -13.94 12.76 -18.29
CA SER A 132 -13.77 14.09 -17.65
C SER A 132 -12.65 14.92 -18.28
N ILE A 133 -11.96 14.36 -19.28
CA ILE A 133 -10.99 15.03 -20.15
C ILE A 133 -11.74 15.54 -21.37
#